data_AF-A0A9Q3IY97-F1
#
_entry.id   AF-A0A9Q3IY97-F1
#
_cell.length_a   1.000
_cell.length_b   1.000
_cell.length_c   1.000
_cell.angle_alpha   90.00
_cell.angle_beta   90.00
_cell.angle_gamma   90.00
#
_symmetry.space_group_name_H-M   'P 1'
#
loop_
_entity.id
_entity.type
_entity.pdbx_description
1 polymer ?
#
loop_
_entity_poly.entity_id
_entity_poly.type
_entity_poly.pdbx_seq_one_letter_code
_entity_poly.pdbx_strand_id
1 'polypeptide(L)'
;MFPTSPPCGALLFKPFHFISHLHHVKRISTHYSRSHQHQRHRKPFSIYLTQDFSNWFKWFIPQNEESIETWKISLIITNDSVYNYQQSQAWDALYPKCQQKSNSPLQLAFSLFTDWSNLLSNKAGGKQVSLGILALNFLNLPPTSQWKAQNTFLSGLVPEPSQPNMMTIKNMLKIFIDEMVQLYSGIIIQTSCYPHGQMVVVRLGCLIGDLVANHKAAGFASHFATQFFSWCNCPKADIVEMKLGKIRKKSHVKDYSQAFQEVKNEAECTRMVKHTGIRWSKLNCLHY
;
A
#
# COMPACT_ATOMS: atom_id res chain seq x y z
N MET A 1 13.89 20.03 20.25
CA MET A 1 13.26 19.83 21.56
C MET A 1 12.62 18.46 21.55
N PHE A 2 13.23 17.47 22.21
CA PHE A 2 12.67 16.13 22.34
C PHE A 2 11.72 16.11 23.55
N PRO A 3 10.56 15.46 23.47
CA PRO A 3 9.64 15.38 24.60
C PRO A 3 10.25 14.53 25.72
N THR A 4 10.33 15.12 26.92
CA THR A 4 10.85 14.55 28.17
C THR A 4 9.75 13.87 28.98
N SER A 5 8.90 13.05 28.34
CA SER A 5 7.91 12.26 29.08
C SER A 5 8.58 10.99 29.64
N PRO A 6 8.33 10.63 30.92
CA PRO A 6 8.87 9.41 31.51
C PRO A 6 8.33 8.16 30.80
N PRO A 7 9.16 7.11 30.64
CA PRO A 7 8.74 5.87 30.00
C PRO A 7 7.63 5.18 30.80
N CYS A 8 6.58 4.70 30.12
CA CYS A 8 5.54 3.90 30.76
C CYS A 8 6.16 2.58 31.26
N GLY A 9 6.20 2.39 32.58
CA GLY A 9 6.83 1.25 33.25
C GLY A 9 6.11 -0.10 33.11
N ALA A 10 5.46 -0.36 31.97
CA ALA A 10 4.83 -1.64 31.70
C ALA A 10 5.82 -2.56 30.95
N LEU A 11 6.30 -3.59 31.63
CA LEU A 11 7.04 -4.70 31.01
C LEU A 11 6.12 -5.42 30.01
N LEU A 12 6.36 -5.24 28.72
CA LEU A 12 5.60 -5.86 27.62
C LEU A 12 5.75 -7.39 27.53
N PHE A 13 6.66 -7.98 28.32
CA PHE A 13 6.82 -9.42 28.46
C PHE A 13 7.08 -9.77 29.94
N LYS A 14 6.25 -10.63 30.53
CA LYS A 14 6.53 -11.22 31.85
C LYS A 14 7.70 -12.20 31.69
N PRO A 15 8.79 -12.08 32.47
CA PRO A 15 9.80 -13.13 32.50
C PRO A 15 9.15 -14.41 33.05
N PHE A 16 9.15 -15.47 32.26
CA PHE A 16 8.79 -16.80 32.76
C PHE A 16 9.81 -17.18 33.83
N HIS A 17 9.36 -17.43 35.05
CA HIS A 17 10.19 -17.98 36.12
C HIS A 17 10.75 -19.32 35.66
N PHE A 18 12.07 -19.38 35.49
CA PHE A 18 12.79 -20.63 35.33
C PHE A 18 12.59 -21.48 36.59
N ILE A 19 12.21 -22.74 36.38
CA ILE A 19 11.92 -23.77 37.40
C ILE A 19 13.05 -23.81 38.45
N SER A 20 12.75 -23.40 39.68
CA SER A 20 13.67 -23.30 40.82
C SER A 20 13.77 -24.58 41.67
N HIS A 21 13.27 -25.73 41.19
CA HIS A 21 13.14 -26.96 42.00
C HIS A 21 13.75 -28.21 41.38
N LEU A 22 15.00 -28.15 40.92
CA LEU A 22 15.76 -29.33 40.52
C LEU A 22 17.15 -29.36 41.17
N HIS A 23 17.20 -29.50 42.49
CA HIS A 23 18.45 -29.66 43.25
C HIS A 23 19.11 -31.05 43.13
N HIS A 24 18.53 -31.99 42.34
CA HIS A 24 19.02 -33.38 42.26
C HIS A 24 19.26 -33.94 40.85
N VAL A 25 19.35 -33.11 39.80
CA VAL A 25 19.68 -33.62 38.47
C VAL A 25 21.20 -33.61 38.27
N LYS A 26 21.83 -34.79 38.35
CA LYS A 26 23.23 -35.01 37.94
C LYS A 26 23.40 -34.52 36.49
N ARG A 27 24.34 -33.60 36.27
CA ARG A 27 24.82 -33.24 34.93
C ARG A 27 25.46 -34.47 34.30
N ILE A 28 24.72 -35.17 33.45
CA ILE A 28 25.29 -36.19 32.55
C ILE A 28 25.78 -35.42 31.33
N SER A 29 27.06 -35.01 31.34
CA SER A 29 27.74 -34.65 30.10
C SER A 29 27.94 -35.93 29.29
N THR A 30 26.99 -36.24 28.42
CA THR A 30 27.20 -37.21 27.35
C THR A 30 27.91 -36.51 26.22
N HIS A 31 29.12 -36.98 25.89
CA HIS A 31 29.77 -36.67 24.63
C HIS A 31 28.82 -37.05 23.49
N TYR A 32 28.30 -36.06 22.78
CA TYR A 32 27.71 -36.31 21.47
C TYR A 32 28.86 -36.56 20.50
N SER A 33 29.08 -37.83 20.14
CA SER A 33 29.71 -38.16 18.86
C SER A 33 29.02 -37.32 17.78
N ARG A 34 29.82 -36.71 16.90
CA ARG A 34 29.31 -36.10 15.67
C ARG A 34 28.59 -37.19 14.88
N SER A 35 27.28 -37.31 15.07
CA SER A 35 26.43 -37.92 14.06
C SER A 35 26.62 -37.04 12.82
N HIS A 36 26.96 -37.65 11.69
CA HIS A 36 26.65 -37.05 10.39
C HIS A 36 25.13 -36.92 10.29
N GLN A 37 24.55 -35.95 10.99
CA GLN A 37 23.26 -35.42 10.63
C GLN A 37 23.49 -34.83 9.24
N HIS A 38 22.96 -35.49 8.22
CA HIS A 38 22.61 -34.81 7.00
C HIS A 38 21.84 -33.56 7.42
N GLN A 39 22.51 -32.40 7.38
CA GLN A 39 21.82 -31.13 7.47
C GLN A 39 20.85 -31.16 6.30
N ARG A 40 19.57 -31.42 6.58
CA ARG A 40 18.52 -31.17 5.60
C ARG A 40 18.68 -29.69 5.29
N HIS A 41 19.27 -29.38 4.14
CA HIS A 41 19.32 -28.03 3.61
C HIS A 41 17.87 -27.58 3.41
N ARG A 42 17.25 -27.04 4.46
CA ARG A 42 15.98 -26.34 4.35
C ARG A 42 16.32 -25.05 3.61
N LYS A 43 16.04 -25.01 2.31
CA LYS A 43 16.08 -23.75 1.56
C LYS A 43 15.09 -22.80 2.26
N PRO A 44 15.52 -21.64 2.76
CA PRO A 44 14.58 -20.66 3.28
C PRO A 44 13.66 -20.23 2.12
N PHE A 45 12.35 -20.30 2.33
CA PHE A 45 11.37 -19.85 1.37
C PHE A 45 10.93 -18.43 1.72
N SER A 46 10.88 -17.58 0.70
CA SER A 46 10.42 -16.19 0.78
C SER A 46 8.98 -16.18 0.24
N ILE A 47 8.00 -16.09 1.14
CA ILE A 47 6.56 -16.26 0.81
C ILE A 47 5.90 -14.88 0.77
N TYR A 48 5.22 -14.59 -0.34
CA TYR A 48 4.31 -13.45 -0.39
C TYR A 48 3.01 -13.82 0.32
N LEU A 49 2.71 -13.14 1.42
CA LEU A 49 1.44 -13.31 2.15
C LEU A 49 0.43 -12.29 1.61
N THR A 50 -0.77 -12.76 1.30
CA THR A 50 -1.91 -11.93 0.88
C THR A 50 -3.20 -12.44 1.53
N GLN A 51 -4.20 -11.58 1.60
CA GLN A 51 -5.55 -11.89 2.06
C GLN A 51 -6.51 -11.68 0.89
N ASP A 52 -7.61 -12.42 0.86
CA ASP A 52 -8.68 -12.20 -0.13
C ASP A 52 -9.43 -10.90 0.17
N PHE A 53 -9.35 -9.92 -0.73
CA PHE A 53 -9.99 -8.62 -0.54
C PHE A 53 -11.51 -8.75 -0.53
N SER A 54 -12.09 -9.54 -1.43
CA SER A 54 -13.54 -9.65 -1.60
C SER A 54 -14.23 -10.17 -0.33
N ASN A 55 -13.65 -11.18 0.32
CA ASN A 55 -14.13 -11.75 1.56
C ASN A 55 -13.96 -10.76 2.72
N TRP A 56 -12.78 -10.12 2.83
CA TRP A 56 -12.56 -9.10 3.83
C TRP A 56 -13.55 -7.94 3.67
N PHE A 57 -13.79 -7.49 2.44
CA PHE A 57 -14.65 -6.37 2.12
C PHE A 57 -16.13 -6.64 2.45
N LYS A 58 -16.63 -7.85 2.14
CA LYS A 58 -17.99 -8.27 2.52
C LYS A 58 -18.18 -8.33 4.03
N TRP A 59 -17.14 -8.67 4.79
CA TRP A 59 -17.16 -8.62 6.26
C TRP A 59 -17.03 -7.18 6.79
N PHE A 60 -16.23 -6.35 6.13
CA PHE A 60 -15.88 -5.00 6.56
C PHE A 60 -17.03 -4.00 6.44
N ILE A 61 -17.78 -4.05 5.33
CA ILE A 61 -18.85 -3.08 5.04
C ILE A 61 -19.94 -3.08 6.13
N PRO A 62 -20.56 -4.21 6.52
CA PRO A 62 -21.60 -4.25 7.55
C PRO A 62 -21.17 -3.60 8.88
N GLN A 63 -19.89 -3.71 9.24
CA GLN A 63 -19.36 -3.18 10.50
C GLN A 63 -19.17 -1.66 10.49
N ASN A 64 -19.18 -1.03 9.31
CA ASN A 64 -18.84 0.37 9.13
C ASN A 64 -19.94 1.20 8.45
N GLU A 65 -21.08 0.61 8.09
CA GLU A 65 -22.17 1.29 7.36
C GLU A 65 -22.64 2.56 8.06
N GLU A 66 -22.93 2.48 9.36
CA GLU A 66 -23.39 3.62 10.16
C GLU A 66 -22.34 4.74 10.20
N SER A 67 -21.07 4.36 10.33
CA SER A 67 -19.96 5.33 10.34
C SER A 67 -19.79 6.02 8.99
N ILE A 68 -19.99 5.29 7.89
CA ILE A 68 -19.93 5.83 6.52
C ILE A 68 -21.05 6.85 6.31
N GLU A 69 -22.29 6.50 6.65
CA GLU A 69 -23.44 7.40 6.45
C GLU A 69 -23.37 8.63 7.35
N THR A 70 -23.02 8.44 8.63
CA THR A 70 -22.85 9.57 9.58
C THR A 70 -21.75 10.52 9.11
N TRP A 71 -20.63 9.99 8.62
CA TRP A 71 -19.54 10.80 8.10
C TRP A 71 -19.91 11.55 6.82
N LYS A 72 -20.64 10.89 5.92
CA LYS A 72 -21.16 11.52 4.70
C LYS A 72 -22.09 12.69 5.02
N ILE A 73 -22.96 12.55 6.03
CA ILE A 73 -23.84 13.62 6.49
C ILE A 73 -23.03 14.78 7.09
N SER A 74 -22.02 14.50 7.92
CA SER A 74 -21.21 15.54 8.57
C SER A 74 -20.46 16.43 7.58
N LEU A 75 -20.04 15.87 6.44
CA LEU A 75 -19.39 16.60 5.35
C LEU A 75 -20.32 17.56 4.59
N ILE A 76 -21.64 17.33 4.63
CA ILE A 76 -22.64 18.20 3.99
C ILE A 76 -22.97 19.39 4.90
N ILE A 77 -23.02 19.15 6.22
CA ILE A 77 -23.42 20.17 7.21
C ILE A 77 -22.35 21.27 7.34
N THR A 78 -21.08 20.92 7.16
CA THR A 78 -19.92 21.78 7.37
C THR A 78 -19.52 22.54 6.09
N ASN A 79 -20.38 23.45 5.65
CA ASN A 79 -20.26 24.09 4.33
C ASN A 79 -19.19 25.20 4.23
N ASP A 80 -18.72 25.75 5.35
CA ASP A 80 -17.93 27.00 5.33
C ASP A 80 -16.40 26.82 5.38
N SER A 81 -15.88 25.60 5.59
CA SER A 81 -14.43 25.35 5.56
C SER A 81 -14.07 23.95 5.04
N VAL A 82 -13.04 23.88 4.19
CA VAL A 82 -12.46 22.61 3.72
C VAL A 82 -11.50 22.10 4.78
N TYR A 83 -11.85 21.00 5.45
CA TYR A 83 -11.00 20.34 6.45
C TYR A 83 -10.74 18.87 6.10
N ASN A 84 -11.38 18.36 5.04
CA ASN A 84 -11.17 16.99 4.57
C ASN A 84 -11.02 16.93 3.06
N TYR A 85 -10.19 15.98 2.58
CA TYR A 85 -9.99 15.75 1.15
C TYR A 85 -11.28 15.38 0.41
N GLN A 86 -12.28 14.80 1.08
CA GLN A 86 -13.58 14.49 0.49
C GLN A 86 -14.40 15.72 0.09
N GLN A 87 -14.04 16.90 0.60
CA GLN A 87 -14.64 18.19 0.20
C GLN A 87 -13.88 18.83 -0.97
N SER A 88 -12.78 18.21 -1.43
CA SER A 88 -11.95 18.78 -2.50
C SER A 88 -12.55 18.53 -3.88
N GLN A 89 -12.26 19.45 -4.82
CA GLN A 89 -12.61 19.28 -6.23
C GLN A 89 -12.00 18.01 -6.85
N ALA A 90 -10.81 17.60 -6.38
CA ALA A 90 -10.17 16.37 -6.83
C ALA A 90 -10.98 15.12 -6.42
N TRP A 91 -11.56 15.13 -5.22
CA TRP A 91 -12.46 14.07 -4.79
C TRP A 91 -13.73 14.04 -5.64
N ASP A 92 -14.37 15.19 -5.88
CA ASP A 92 -15.56 15.26 -6.72
C ASP A 92 -15.28 14.81 -8.17
N ALA A 93 -14.07 15.03 -8.69
CA ALA A 93 -13.68 14.56 -10.03
C ALA A 93 -13.46 13.04 -10.09
N LEU A 94 -12.91 12.43 -9.03
CA LEU A 94 -12.63 10.98 -8.95
C LEU A 94 -13.84 10.17 -8.47
N TYR A 95 -14.68 10.80 -7.67
CA TYR A 95 -15.85 10.26 -7.00
C TYR A 95 -17.05 11.16 -7.27
N PRO A 96 -17.44 11.33 -8.55
CA PRO A 96 -18.54 12.20 -8.90
C PRO A 96 -19.76 11.75 -8.10
N LYS A 97 -20.27 12.70 -7.30
CA LYS A 97 -21.51 12.53 -6.53
C LYS A 97 -22.53 11.99 -7.53
N CYS A 98 -22.84 10.70 -7.45
CA CYS A 98 -24.02 10.20 -8.13
C CYS A 98 -25.14 11.06 -7.55
N GLN A 99 -25.73 11.91 -8.40
CA GLN A 99 -26.86 12.73 -8.03
C GLN A 99 -27.82 11.84 -7.25
N GLN A 100 -28.17 12.28 -6.04
CA GLN A 100 -28.91 11.55 -5.01
C GLN A 100 -30.26 11.03 -5.56
N LYS A 101 -30.21 9.96 -6.33
CA LYS A 101 -31.35 9.11 -6.66
C LYS A 101 -31.20 7.89 -5.75
N SER A 102 -32.30 7.44 -5.17
CA SER A 102 -32.33 6.35 -4.19
C SER A 102 -31.72 5.02 -4.69
N ASN A 103 -31.39 4.91 -5.98
CA ASN A 103 -30.77 3.75 -6.63
C ASN A 103 -29.32 3.96 -7.10
N SER A 104 -28.65 5.06 -6.74
CA SER A 104 -27.25 5.22 -7.15
C SER A 104 -26.31 4.27 -6.38
N PRO A 105 -25.31 3.66 -7.04
CA PRO A 105 -24.33 2.84 -6.35
C PRO A 105 -23.58 3.62 -5.25
N LEU A 106 -23.31 2.94 -4.14
CA LEU A 106 -22.43 3.45 -3.09
C LEU A 106 -20.99 3.46 -3.63
N GLN A 107 -20.43 4.66 -3.83
CA GLN A 107 -19.07 4.83 -4.30
C GLN A 107 -18.09 4.87 -3.13
N LEU A 108 -17.18 3.92 -3.11
CA LEU A 108 -16.21 3.73 -2.06
C LEU A 108 -14.77 3.88 -2.58
N ALA A 109 -13.91 4.37 -1.71
CA ALA A 109 -12.58 4.84 -2.02
C ALA A 109 -11.56 4.21 -1.08
N PHE A 110 -10.47 3.71 -1.64
CA PHE A 110 -9.31 3.24 -0.89
C PHE A 110 -8.05 4.00 -1.30
N SER A 111 -7.12 4.19 -0.36
CA SER A 111 -5.73 4.50 -0.69
C SER A 111 -4.91 3.22 -0.69
N LEU A 112 -3.88 3.17 -1.53
CA LEU A 112 -2.86 2.13 -1.48
C LEU A 112 -1.62 2.71 -0.81
N PHE A 113 -1.28 2.20 0.36
CA PHE A 113 -0.03 2.46 1.04
C PHE A 113 1.04 1.47 0.58
N THR A 114 2.22 1.98 0.20
CA THR A 114 3.39 1.19 -0.15
C THR A 114 4.62 1.75 0.53
N ASP A 115 5.34 0.92 1.29
CA ASP A 115 6.62 1.32 1.91
C ASP A 115 7.55 0.12 2.07
N TRP A 116 8.86 0.39 2.15
CA TRP A 116 9.92 -0.60 2.33
C TRP A 116 10.82 -0.17 3.49
N SER A 117 10.75 -0.90 4.60
CA SER A 117 11.52 -0.58 5.80
C SER A 117 12.65 -1.59 6.03
N ASN A 118 13.78 -1.11 6.54
CA ASN A 118 14.89 -1.99 6.96
C ASN A 118 14.62 -2.50 8.39
N LEU A 119 14.24 -3.77 8.53
CA LEU A 119 13.86 -4.34 9.83
C LEU A 119 15.04 -4.53 10.79
N LEU A 120 16.26 -4.70 10.26
CA LEU A 120 17.44 -4.94 11.08
C LEU A 120 18.04 -3.68 11.71
N SER A 121 17.42 -2.52 11.42
CA SER A 121 17.93 -1.18 11.70
C SER A 121 19.37 -0.97 11.19
N ASN A 122 19.90 0.24 11.30
CA ASN A 122 21.27 0.53 10.84
C ASN A 122 22.28 0.04 11.89
N LYS A 123 22.39 -1.28 12.09
CA LYS A 123 23.45 -1.86 12.91
C LYS A 123 24.78 -1.82 12.14
N ALA A 124 25.84 -1.40 12.82
CA ALA A 124 27.20 -1.42 12.28
C ALA A 124 27.56 -2.87 11.88
N GLY A 125 27.70 -3.11 10.57
CA GLY A 125 27.85 -4.46 10.00
C GLY A 125 27.21 -4.66 8.63
N GLY A 126 26.40 -3.70 8.14
CA GLY A 126 26.04 -3.57 6.72
C GLY A 126 24.97 -4.53 6.18
N LYS A 127 24.43 -5.45 6.98
CA LYS A 127 23.35 -6.35 6.53
C LYS A 127 22.01 -5.60 6.50
N GLN A 128 21.64 -5.10 5.32
CA GLN A 128 20.32 -4.51 5.09
C GLN A 128 19.33 -5.60 4.72
N VAL A 129 18.17 -5.58 5.37
CA VAL A 129 17.07 -6.49 5.09
C VAL A 129 15.79 -5.68 5.01
N SER A 130 15.20 -5.62 3.82
CA SER A 130 14.00 -4.83 3.56
C SER A 130 12.75 -5.71 3.59
N LEU A 131 11.78 -5.31 4.41
CA LEU A 131 10.41 -5.80 4.36
C LEU A 131 9.54 -4.69 3.77
N GLY A 132 8.69 -5.04 2.82
CA GLY A 132 7.69 -4.11 2.28
C GLY A 132 6.28 -4.41 2.76
N ILE A 133 5.46 -3.37 2.83
CA ILE A 133 4.04 -3.49 3.17
C ILE A 133 3.22 -2.86 2.05
N LEU A 134 2.23 -3.60 1.57
CA LEU A 134 1.16 -3.11 0.72
C LEU A 134 -0.13 -3.16 1.54
N ALA A 135 -0.69 -1.99 1.87
CA ALA A 135 -1.89 -1.90 2.69
C ALA A 135 -2.91 -0.95 2.07
N LEU A 136 -4.20 -1.20 2.29
CA LEU A 136 -5.26 -0.30 1.86
C LEU A 136 -5.91 0.35 3.05
N ASN A 137 -6.15 1.65 2.95
CA ASN A 137 -6.93 2.35 3.95
C ASN A 137 -8.22 2.85 3.32
N PHE A 138 -9.30 2.66 4.05
CA PHE A 138 -10.63 3.02 3.60
C PHE A 138 -10.86 4.51 3.83
N LEU A 139 -11.07 5.25 2.75
CA LEU A 139 -11.11 6.71 2.78
C LEU A 139 -12.48 7.25 3.18
N ASN A 140 -13.55 6.45 3.10
CA ASN A 140 -14.93 6.88 3.41
C ASN A 140 -15.29 6.93 4.90
N LEU A 141 -14.32 6.78 5.79
CA LEU A 141 -14.51 6.92 7.24
C LEU A 141 -14.08 8.30 7.74
N PRO A 142 -14.46 8.71 8.96
CA PRO A 142 -13.90 9.89 9.60
C PRO A 142 -12.38 9.74 9.83
N PRO A 143 -11.57 10.83 9.74
CA PRO A 143 -10.11 10.79 9.90
C PRO A 143 -9.61 10.04 11.12
N THR A 144 -10.33 10.12 12.23
CA THR A 144 -10.02 9.45 13.50
C THR A 144 -10.10 7.92 13.43
N SER A 145 -10.78 7.37 12.42
CA SER A 145 -10.98 5.93 12.24
C SER A 145 -10.34 5.35 10.97
N GLN A 146 -9.98 6.18 9.97
CA GLN A 146 -9.39 5.72 8.70
C GLN A 146 -8.13 4.86 8.88
N TRP A 147 -7.29 5.21 9.85
CA TRP A 147 -5.96 4.61 10.05
C TRP A 147 -5.90 3.57 11.17
N LYS A 148 -7.06 3.17 11.70
CA LYS A 148 -7.12 2.10 12.70
C LYS A 148 -6.83 0.77 12.02
N ALA A 149 -6.04 -0.09 12.66
CA ALA A 149 -5.68 -1.40 12.11
C ALA A 149 -6.89 -2.24 11.67
N GLN A 150 -8.04 -2.12 12.37
CA GLN A 150 -9.29 -2.79 12.02
C GLN A 150 -9.91 -2.34 10.68
N ASN A 151 -9.55 -1.14 10.20
CA ASN A 151 -10.03 -0.53 8.97
C ASN A 151 -8.96 -0.50 7.86
N THR A 152 -7.81 -1.10 8.12
CA THR A 152 -6.71 -1.23 7.18
C THR A 152 -6.65 -2.67 6.67
N PHE A 153 -6.74 -2.84 5.35
CA PHE A 153 -6.57 -4.15 4.73
C PHE A 153 -5.11 -4.38 4.37
N LEU A 154 -4.54 -5.50 4.80
CA LEU A 154 -3.18 -5.87 4.44
C LEU A 154 -3.19 -6.64 3.11
N SER A 155 -2.96 -5.93 2.01
CA SER A 155 -2.94 -6.50 0.66
C SER A 155 -1.75 -7.43 0.45
N GLY A 156 -0.59 -7.11 1.03
CA GLY A 156 0.43 -8.12 1.21
C GLY A 156 1.76 -7.65 1.80
N LEU A 157 2.57 -8.64 2.17
CA LEU A 157 3.89 -8.45 2.75
C LEU A 157 4.97 -8.84 1.75
N VAL A 158 5.87 -7.90 1.48
CA VAL A 158 6.94 -8.08 0.50
C VAL A 158 8.12 -8.71 1.20
N PRO A 159 8.51 -9.93 0.80
CA PRO A 159 9.41 -10.70 1.62
C PRO A 159 10.86 -10.25 1.42
N GLU A 160 11.65 -10.51 2.46
CA GLU A 160 13.08 -10.24 2.54
C GLU A 160 13.89 -10.96 1.44
N PRO A 161 15.12 -10.52 1.10
CA PRO A 161 15.98 -9.55 1.80
C PRO A 161 16.07 -8.15 1.18
N SER A 162 15.61 -7.94 -0.05
CA SER A 162 15.78 -6.68 -0.78
C SER A 162 14.44 -6.06 -1.15
N GLN A 163 14.42 -4.74 -1.34
CA GLN A 163 13.29 -4.07 -1.97
C GLN A 163 12.96 -4.74 -3.32
N PRO A 164 11.68 -4.86 -3.69
CA PRO A 164 11.31 -5.50 -4.94
C PRO A 164 11.83 -4.70 -6.12
N ASN A 165 12.23 -5.44 -7.14
CA ASN A 165 12.48 -4.89 -8.45
C ASN A 165 11.13 -4.59 -9.15
N MET A 166 11.21 -4.00 -10.35
CA MET A 166 10.03 -3.60 -11.12
C MET A 166 9.12 -4.77 -11.50
N MET A 167 9.67 -5.94 -11.79
CA MET A 167 8.89 -7.13 -12.12
C MET A 167 8.15 -7.67 -10.89
N THR A 168 8.86 -7.74 -9.76
CA THR A 168 8.30 -8.19 -8.49
C THR A 168 7.14 -7.28 -8.08
N ILE A 169 7.33 -5.96 -7.98
CA ILE A 169 6.26 -5.05 -7.58
C ILE A 169 5.06 -5.09 -8.54
N LYS A 170 5.29 -5.21 -9.85
CA LYS A 170 4.24 -5.40 -10.85
C LYS A 170 3.40 -6.65 -10.58
N ASN A 171 4.04 -7.78 -10.30
CA ASN A 171 3.36 -9.05 -10.02
C ASN A 171 2.61 -9.02 -8.68
N MET A 172 3.14 -8.32 -7.68
CA MET A 172 2.48 -8.17 -6.39
C MET A 172 1.23 -7.28 -6.50
N LEU A 173 1.36 -6.12 -7.15
CA LEU A 173 0.23 -5.24 -7.41
C LEU A 173 -0.83 -5.91 -8.27
N LYS A 174 -0.47 -6.85 -9.16
CA LYS A 174 -1.43 -7.57 -10.02
C LYS A 174 -2.52 -8.27 -9.23
N ILE A 175 -2.19 -8.91 -8.11
CA ILE A 175 -3.13 -9.69 -7.31
C ILE A 175 -4.32 -8.82 -6.90
N PHE A 176 -4.03 -7.67 -6.30
CA PHE A 176 -5.06 -6.75 -5.81
C PHE A 176 -5.66 -5.86 -6.90
N ILE A 177 -4.85 -5.36 -7.85
CA ILE A 177 -5.35 -4.44 -8.88
C ILE A 177 -6.31 -5.14 -9.85
N ASP A 178 -6.10 -6.42 -10.16
CA ASP A 178 -7.05 -7.18 -10.98
C ASP A 178 -8.43 -7.27 -10.31
N GLU A 179 -8.49 -7.41 -8.97
CA GLU A 179 -9.75 -7.36 -8.21
C GLU A 179 -10.37 -5.95 -8.25
N MET A 180 -9.58 -4.89 -8.07
CA MET A 180 -10.09 -3.51 -8.15
C MET A 180 -10.71 -3.17 -9.50
N VAL A 181 -10.12 -3.67 -10.59
CA VAL A 181 -10.66 -3.48 -11.94
C VAL A 181 -12.05 -4.12 -12.05
N GLN A 182 -12.25 -5.30 -11.45
CA GLN A 182 -13.57 -5.94 -11.43
C GLN A 182 -14.58 -5.14 -10.59
N LEU A 183 -14.16 -4.68 -9.40
CA LEU A 183 -15.01 -3.90 -8.49
C LEU A 183 -15.37 -2.50 -9.01
N TYR A 184 -14.69 -2.03 -10.07
CA TYR A 184 -15.05 -0.77 -10.72
C TYR A 184 -16.43 -0.82 -11.37
N SER A 185 -16.86 -2.00 -11.84
CA SER A 185 -18.22 -2.20 -12.39
C SER A 185 -19.29 -2.31 -11.30
N GLY A 186 -18.86 -2.47 -10.05
CA GLY A 186 -19.72 -2.62 -8.89
C GLY A 186 -20.08 -4.07 -8.57
N ILE A 187 -20.35 -4.32 -7.28
CA ILE A 187 -20.84 -5.59 -6.75
C ILE A 187 -22.04 -5.34 -5.85
N ILE A 188 -22.94 -6.31 -5.74
CA ILE A 188 -24.07 -6.22 -4.81
C ILE A 188 -23.63 -6.80 -3.47
N ILE A 189 -23.75 -5.99 -2.40
CA ILE A 189 -23.48 -6.40 -1.02
C ILE A 189 -24.78 -6.32 -0.24
N GLN A 190 -25.15 -7.44 0.40
CA GLN A 190 -26.28 -7.51 1.32
C GLN A 190 -25.81 -7.29 2.74
N THR A 191 -26.52 -6.43 3.46
CA THR A 191 -26.25 -6.10 4.86
C THR A 191 -27.58 -5.99 5.61
N SER A 192 -27.53 -5.83 6.94
CA SER A 192 -28.73 -5.63 7.74
C SER A 192 -29.48 -4.36 7.36
N CYS A 193 -28.76 -3.29 6.98
CA CYS A 193 -29.36 -2.03 6.54
C CYS A 193 -29.88 -2.11 5.09
N TYR A 194 -29.29 -2.98 4.28
CA TYR A 194 -29.67 -3.20 2.88
C TYR A 194 -29.98 -4.70 2.61
N PRO A 195 -31.13 -5.22 3.06
CA PRO A 195 -31.45 -6.66 2.96
C PRO A 195 -31.62 -7.16 1.52
N HIS A 196 -32.06 -6.27 0.61
CA HIS A 196 -32.12 -6.56 -0.83
C HIS A 196 -30.78 -6.38 -1.55
N GLY A 197 -29.76 -5.95 -0.82
CA GLY A 197 -28.45 -5.62 -1.34
C GLY A 197 -28.37 -4.19 -1.87
N GLN A 198 -27.17 -3.62 -1.78
CA GLN A 198 -26.81 -2.34 -2.38
C GLN A 198 -25.69 -2.56 -3.38
N MET A 199 -25.77 -1.89 -4.53
CA MET A 199 -24.66 -1.87 -5.48
C MET A 199 -23.54 -0.99 -4.92
N VAL A 200 -22.35 -1.56 -4.76
CA VAL A 200 -21.16 -0.91 -4.22
C VAL A 200 -20.07 -0.90 -5.28
N VAL A 201 -19.53 0.28 -5.58
CA VAL A 201 -18.43 0.48 -6.53
C VAL A 201 -17.18 0.89 -5.75
N VAL A 202 -16.05 0.24 -6.02
CA VAL A 202 -14.78 0.53 -5.34
C VAL A 202 -13.81 1.21 -6.30
N ARG A 203 -13.14 2.28 -5.85
CA ARG A 203 -12.03 2.91 -6.60
C ARG A 203 -10.82 3.14 -5.72
N LEU A 204 -9.65 3.06 -6.34
CA LEU A 204 -8.39 3.44 -5.71
C LEU A 204 -8.13 4.93 -5.94
N GLY A 205 -8.15 5.72 -4.87
CA GLY A 205 -8.09 7.18 -4.94
C GLY A 205 -6.69 7.76 -4.93
N CYS A 206 -5.80 7.19 -4.13
CA CYS A 206 -4.43 7.67 -4.04
C CYS A 206 -3.43 6.58 -3.69
N LEU A 207 -2.19 6.82 -4.10
CA LEU A 207 -1.01 6.06 -3.73
C LEU A 207 -0.27 6.84 -2.65
N ILE A 208 0.00 6.19 -1.52
CA ILE A 208 0.62 6.78 -0.33
C ILE A 208 1.89 5.99 -0.04
N GLY A 209 2.96 6.69 0.33
CA GLY A 209 4.25 6.09 0.55
C GLY A 209 5.35 7.14 0.43
N ASP A 210 6.58 6.73 0.69
CA ASP A 210 7.73 7.57 0.37
C ASP A 210 7.87 7.74 -1.16
N LEU A 211 8.73 8.68 -1.57
CA LEU A 211 8.93 8.98 -3.00
C LEU A 211 9.40 7.75 -3.78
N VAL A 212 10.26 6.93 -3.17
CA VAL A 212 10.88 5.77 -3.83
C VAL A 212 9.83 4.68 -4.07
N ALA A 213 9.05 4.33 -3.06
CA ALA A 213 7.97 3.38 -3.12
C ALA A 213 6.90 3.82 -4.11
N ASN A 214 6.45 5.07 -4.03
CA ASN A 214 5.45 5.61 -4.93
C ASN A 214 5.92 5.59 -6.39
N HIS A 215 7.17 5.98 -6.66
CA HIS A 215 7.71 5.93 -8.02
C HIS A 215 7.80 4.49 -8.53
N LYS A 216 8.25 3.54 -7.70
CA LYS A 216 8.26 2.12 -8.09
C LYS A 216 6.85 1.59 -8.36
N ALA A 217 5.89 1.88 -7.47
CA ALA A 217 4.53 1.37 -7.57
C ALA A 217 3.75 2.01 -8.72
N ALA A 218 3.91 3.31 -8.99
CA ALA A 218 3.27 4.00 -10.11
C ALA A 218 4.04 3.91 -11.43
N GLY A 219 5.25 3.34 -11.44
CA GLY A 219 6.04 3.16 -12.66
C GLY A 219 6.77 4.43 -13.10
N PHE A 220 7.07 5.34 -12.17
CA PHE A 220 7.97 6.46 -12.44
C PHE A 220 9.43 6.07 -12.20
N ALA A 221 10.35 6.80 -12.84
CA ALA A 221 11.77 6.60 -12.66
C ALA A 221 12.22 7.00 -11.24
N SER A 222 13.38 6.48 -10.84
CA SER A 222 13.98 6.79 -9.53
C SER A 222 14.19 8.29 -9.36
N HIS A 223 14.17 8.76 -8.11
CA HIS A 223 14.56 10.13 -7.73
C HIS A 223 15.97 10.53 -8.23
N PHE A 224 16.83 9.56 -8.55
CA PHE A 224 18.14 9.80 -9.15
C PHE A 224 18.15 10.00 -10.68
N ALA A 225 17.05 9.71 -11.37
CA ALA A 225 16.97 9.76 -12.83
C ALA A 225 17.00 11.19 -13.39
N THR A 226 17.30 11.31 -14.69
CA THR A 226 17.22 12.60 -15.39
C THR A 226 15.80 13.16 -15.37
N GLN A 227 14.80 12.31 -15.63
CA GLN A 227 13.37 12.63 -15.53
C GLN A 227 12.80 11.95 -14.28
N PHE A 228 12.84 12.62 -13.14
CA PHE A 228 12.45 12.00 -11.87
C PHE A 228 11.10 12.50 -11.33
N PHE A 229 10.60 13.66 -11.75
CA PHE A 229 9.30 14.16 -11.28
C PHE A 229 8.13 13.38 -11.88
N SER A 230 7.22 12.92 -11.02
CA SER A 230 5.98 12.21 -11.38
C SER A 230 4.87 13.11 -11.90
N TRP A 231 4.86 14.38 -11.49
CA TRP A 231 3.80 15.36 -11.73
C TRP A 231 4.13 16.44 -12.78
N CYS A 232 5.40 16.73 -13.03
CA CYS A 232 5.83 17.71 -14.02
C CYS A 232 7.05 17.22 -14.82
N ASN A 233 7.29 17.87 -15.96
CA ASN A 233 8.45 17.64 -16.81
C ASN A 233 9.54 18.66 -16.46
N CYS A 234 10.41 18.30 -15.53
CA CYS A 234 11.59 19.08 -15.16
C CYS A 234 12.80 18.12 -15.06
N PRO A 235 13.80 18.24 -15.94
CA PRO A 235 15.04 17.49 -15.84
C PRO A 235 15.79 17.80 -14.54
N LYS A 236 16.54 16.82 -14.03
CA LYS A 236 17.40 16.98 -12.85
C LYS A 236 18.41 18.13 -12.96
N ALA A 237 18.88 18.44 -14.17
CA ALA A 237 19.80 19.55 -14.40
C ALA A 237 19.18 20.92 -14.06
N ASP A 238 17.86 21.03 -14.19
CA ASP A 238 17.14 22.31 -14.09
C ASP A 238 16.53 22.52 -12.70
N ILE A 239 16.72 21.57 -11.77
CA ILE A 239 16.15 21.61 -10.41
C ILE A 239 16.61 22.84 -9.62
N VAL A 240 17.83 23.32 -9.88
CA VAL A 240 18.45 24.47 -9.20
C VAL A 240 17.66 25.75 -9.47
N GLU A 241 16.94 25.82 -10.59
CA GLU A 241 16.10 26.97 -10.91
C GLU A 241 14.85 27.07 -10.04
N MET A 242 14.49 26.00 -9.31
CA MET A 242 13.28 25.92 -8.47
C MET A 242 11.98 26.28 -9.21
N LYS A 243 11.95 26.11 -10.54
CA LYS A 243 10.78 26.35 -11.37
C LYS A 243 10.02 25.06 -11.62
N LEU A 244 8.70 25.15 -11.60
CA LEU A 244 7.84 24.07 -12.03
C LEU A 244 7.95 23.92 -13.56
N GLY A 245 8.29 22.72 -14.00
CA GLY A 245 8.19 22.35 -15.40
C GLY A 245 6.74 22.18 -15.87
N LYS A 246 6.56 21.88 -17.15
CA LYS A 246 5.23 21.62 -17.71
C LYS A 246 4.55 20.46 -16.99
N ILE A 247 3.34 20.67 -16.48
CA ILE A 247 2.56 19.63 -15.79
C ILE A 247 2.34 18.43 -16.73
N ARG A 248 2.55 17.22 -16.21
CA ARG A 248 2.30 15.98 -16.94
C ARG A 248 0.80 15.77 -17.08
N LYS A 249 0.35 15.57 -18.32
CA LYS A 249 -1.05 15.20 -18.60
C LYS A 249 -1.23 13.70 -18.42
N LYS A 250 -2.37 13.31 -17.82
CA LYS A 250 -2.77 11.90 -17.65
C LYS A 250 -2.72 11.10 -18.96
N SER A 251 -3.18 11.68 -20.08
CA SER A 251 -3.14 11.03 -21.40
C SER A 251 -1.72 10.65 -21.79
N HIS A 252 -0.78 11.61 -21.76
CA HIS A 252 0.61 11.36 -22.13
C HIS A 252 1.27 10.32 -21.23
N VAL A 253 0.97 10.32 -19.92
CA VAL A 253 1.50 9.30 -19.01
C VAL A 253 1.00 7.91 -19.42
N LYS A 254 -0.31 7.77 -19.74
CA LYS A 254 -0.87 6.51 -20.24
C LYS A 254 -0.22 6.09 -21.57
N ASP A 255 -0.07 7.00 -22.52
CA ASP A 255 0.51 6.71 -23.83
C ASP A 255 1.96 6.20 -23.69
N TYR A 256 2.79 6.88 -22.89
CA TYR A 256 4.17 6.44 -22.63
C TYR A 256 4.24 5.12 -21.86
N SER A 257 3.34 4.89 -20.90
CA SER A 257 3.26 3.61 -20.20
C SER A 257 2.86 2.48 -21.15
N GLN A 258 1.90 2.70 -22.06
CA GLN A 258 1.50 1.70 -23.06
C GLN A 258 2.63 1.40 -24.04
N ALA A 259 3.28 2.44 -24.58
CA ALA A 259 4.46 2.27 -25.41
C ALA A 259 5.56 1.46 -24.69
N PHE A 260 5.75 1.65 -23.38
CA PHE A 260 6.70 0.83 -22.60
C PHE A 260 6.38 -0.65 -22.64
N GLN A 261 5.10 -1.00 -22.60
CA GLN A 261 4.66 -2.39 -22.57
C GLN A 261 4.85 -3.10 -23.92
N GLU A 262 4.85 -2.35 -25.03
CA GLU A 262 5.02 -2.87 -26.39
C GLU A 262 6.49 -3.12 -26.76
N VAL A 263 7.42 -2.43 -26.08
CA VAL A 263 8.86 -2.59 -26.31
C VAL A 263 9.33 -3.97 -25.83
N LYS A 264 9.95 -4.73 -26.73
CA LYS A 264 10.49 -6.08 -26.45
C LYS A 264 11.96 -6.05 -25.99
N ASN A 265 12.68 -4.97 -26.27
CA ASN A 265 14.12 -4.85 -26.02
C ASN A 265 14.40 -4.04 -24.74
N GLU A 266 15.16 -4.61 -23.81
CA GLU A 266 15.54 -3.96 -22.55
C GLU A 266 16.35 -2.67 -22.74
N ALA A 267 17.22 -2.62 -23.77
CA ALA A 267 17.99 -1.42 -24.08
C ALA A 267 17.08 -0.26 -24.52
N GLU A 268 16.05 -0.57 -25.29
CA GLU A 268 15.06 0.40 -25.74
C GLU A 268 14.14 0.86 -24.59
N CYS A 269 13.70 -0.07 -23.74
CA CYS A 269 13.00 0.26 -22.49
C CYS A 269 13.82 1.24 -21.63
N THR A 270 15.12 0.98 -21.48
CA THR A 270 16.02 1.83 -20.70
C THR A 270 16.15 3.22 -21.32
N ARG A 271 16.32 3.31 -22.64
CA ARG A 271 16.35 4.57 -23.38
C ARG A 271 15.06 5.36 -23.20
N MET A 272 13.92 4.70 -23.31
CA MET A 272 12.61 5.34 -23.19
C MET A 272 12.36 5.86 -21.77
N VAL A 273 12.72 5.10 -20.74
CA VAL A 273 12.63 5.55 -19.34
C VAL A 273 13.56 6.72 -19.09
N LYS A 274 14.78 6.72 -19.65
CA LYS A 274 15.72 7.84 -19.53
C LYS A 274 15.14 9.12 -20.13
N HIS A 275 14.41 9.00 -21.24
CA HIS A 275 13.81 10.14 -21.94
C HIS A 275 12.51 10.63 -21.29
N THR A 276 11.65 9.73 -20.82
CA THR A 276 10.29 10.07 -20.36
C THR A 276 10.13 10.07 -18.84
N GLY A 277 10.95 9.31 -18.13
CA GLY A 277 10.80 9.01 -16.70
C GLY A 277 9.67 8.03 -16.39
N ILE A 278 9.07 7.37 -17.39
CA ILE A 278 7.85 6.57 -17.25
C ILE A 278 8.09 5.11 -17.67
N ARG A 279 7.45 4.19 -16.95
CA ARG A 279 7.35 2.75 -17.20
C ARG A 279 5.89 2.32 -17.15
N TRP A 280 5.66 1.06 -17.54
CA TRP A 280 4.39 0.41 -17.24
C TRP A 280 4.31 0.00 -15.77
N SER A 281 3.30 0.49 -15.06
CA SER A 281 2.83 -0.05 -13.79
C SER A 281 1.49 -0.77 -13.96
N LYS A 282 1.23 -1.73 -13.07
CA LYS A 282 -0.08 -2.37 -12.98
C LYS A 282 -1.20 -1.40 -12.59
N LEU A 283 -0.88 -0.31 -11.89
CA LEU A 283 -1.84 0.76 -11.59
C LEU A 283 -2.45 1.37 -12.86
N ASN A 284 -1.78 1.28 -14.01
CA ASN A 284 -2.31 1.78 -15.28
C ASN A 284 -3.53 1.02 -15.80
N CYS A 285 -3.84 -0.17 -15.24
CA CYS A 285 -5.05 -0.91 -15.55
C CYS A 285 -6.30 -0.30 -14.91
N LEU A 286 -6.15 0.56 -13.90
CA LEU A 286 -7.31 1.13 -13.19
C LEU A 286 -8.07 2.12 -14.08
N HIS A 287 -9.38 2.18 -13.84
CA HIS A 287 -10.25 3.17 -14.45
C HIS A 287 -10.25 4.44 -13.58
N TYR A 288 -9.30 5.32 -13.86
CA TYR A 288 -9.24 6.69 -13.36
C TYR A 288 -9.53 7.67 -14.49
#